data_AF-A0A2V9HIM9-F1
#
_entry.id   AF-A0A2V9HIM9-F1
#
_cell.length_a   1.000
_cell.length_b   1.000
_cell.length_c   1.000
_cell.angle_alpha   90.00
_cell.angle_beta   90.00
_cell.angle_gamma   90.00
#
_symmetry.space_group_name_H-M   'P 1'
#
loop_
_entity.id
_entity.type
_entity.pdbx_description
1 polymer ?
#
loop_
_entity_poly.entity_id
_entity_poly.type
_entity_poly.pdbx_seq_one_letter_code
_entity_poly.pdbx_strand_id
1 'polypeptide(L)'
;MRVHTKDIDCLLTPRVRALPAAKAVTERLFGEQWTYRVSEDWPSPGGADTPDHKLPAVRLNPPGSTDWFVELLTVPESPADRKRQFSRLETTAGHFVLPSYGFLSIPEYHPIPTDFAIFIARPEMMALAHLLEHPVIGTQTMSTKIGGQILKRSNKDLGRVLAIARLGDGPSVENWPVLWKEVLQNNFGDEWRSLALKVGAGMRQLLTPANEPDFQEVRHSCEYGLLVSQPPTLDQLRATAERLFQDAIEPFEKLAR
;
A
#
# COMPACT_ATOMS: atom_id res chain seq x y z
N MET A 1 -13.30 1.77 -17.72
CA MET A 1 -12.55 0.73 -16.98
C MET A 1 -13.01 0.74 -15.53
N ARG A 2 -13.30 -0.42 -14.93
CA ARG A 2 -13.69 -0.52 -13.50
C ARG A 2 -12.58 -1.21 -12.72
N VAL A 3 -12.15 -0.57 -11.64
CA VAL A 3 -11.18 -1.11 -10.67
C VAL A 3 -11.99 -1.80 -9.56
N HIS A 4 -11.65 -3.05 -9.26
CA HIS A 4 -12.26 -3.82 -8.18
C HIS A 4 -11.22 -4.04 -7.08
N THR A 5 -11.60 -3.77 -5.84
CA THR A 5 -10.78 -4.06 -4.65
C THR A 5 -11.64 -4.73 -3.58
N LYS A 6 -11.04 -5.64 -2.81
CA LYS A 6 -11.68 -6.31 -1.67
C LYS A 6 -11.42 -5.58 -0.34
N ASP A 7 -10.50 -4.64 -0.36
CA ASP A 7 -10.01 -3.91 0.80
C ASP A 7 -9.92 -2.41 0.48
N ILE A 8 -10.31 -1.60 1.47
CA ILE A 8 -10.11 -0.15 1.48
C ILE A 8 -9.19 0.17 2.66
N ASP A 9 -7.96 0.55 2.33
CA ASP A 9 -6.95 0.99 3.28
C ASP A 9 -7.21 2.45 3.69
N CYS A 10 -7.71 2.67 4.90
CA CYS A 10 -8.02 3.99 5.46
C CYS A 10 -6.85 4.52 6.31
N LEU A 11 -6.09 5.45 5.76
CA LEU A 11 -4.97 6.11 6.43
C LEU A 11 -5.45 7.27 7.32
N LEU A 12 -5.18 7.16 8.63
CA LEU A 12 -5.50 8.18 9.62
C LEU A 12 -4.29 9.07 9.91
N THR A 13 -4.47 10.38 9.70
CA THR A 13 -3.43 11.41 9.82
C THR A 13 -4.03 12.75 10.31
N PRO A 14 -3.28 13.65 10.99
CA PRO A 14 -1.89 13.53 11.47
C PRO A 14 -1.72 12.46 12.55
N ARG A 15 -0.52 11.87 12.65
CA ARG A 15 -0.17 10.82 13.62
C ARG A 15 -0.68 11.10 15.04
N VAL A 16 -0.52 12.34 15.51
CA VAL A 16 -0.90 12.78 16.86
C VAL A 16 -2.39 12.60 17.18
N ARG A 17 -3.26 12.56 16.16
CA ARG A 17 -4.70 12.32 16.32
C ARG A 17 -5.14 10.93 15.88
N ALA A 18 -4.23 10.11 15.35
CA ALA A 18 -4.59 8.86 14.70
C ALA A 18 -5.22 7.84 15.65
N LEU A 19 -4.68 7.66 16.87
CA LEU A 19 -5.24 6.72 17.85
C LEU A 19 -6.65 7.11 18.34
N PRO A 20 -6.90 8.33 18.86
CA PRO A 20 -8.25 8.71 19.26
C PRO A 20 -9.23 8.72 18.08
N ALA A 21 -8.79 9.12 16.88
CA ALA A 21 -9.63 9.05 15.68
C ALA A 21 -9.95 7.60 15.29
N ALA A 22 -8.97 6.70 15.31
CA ALA A 22 -9.15 5.28 15.02
C ALA A 22 -10.17 4.66 15.98
N LYS A 23 -10.08 4.99 17.27
CA LYS A 23 -11.05 4.53 18.27
C LYS A 23 -12.44 5.05 17.93
N ALA A 24 -12.60 6.35 17.75
CA ALA A 24 -13.90 6.95 17.45
C ALA A 24 -14.53 6.39 16.17
N VAL A 25 -13.76 6.21 15.11
CA VAL A 25 -14.22 5.60 13.85
C VAL A 25 -14.63 4.15 14.08
N THR A 26 -13.80 3.36 14.76
CA THR A 26 -14.09 1.94 15.00
C THR A 26 -15.36 1.76 15.83
N GLU A 27 -15.51 2.49 16.93
CA GLU A 27 -16.70 2.44 17.78
C GLU A 27 -17.97 2.86 17.03
N ARG A 28 -17.87 3.92 16.21
CA ARG A 28 -18.98 4.37 15.38
C ARG A 28 -19.40 3.32 14.36
N LEU A 29 -18.44 2.71 13.66
CA LEU A 29 -18.73 1.67 12.68
C LEU A 29 -19.40 0.46 13.33
N PHE A 30 -18.93 0.03 14.51
CA PHE A 30 -19.63 -1.02 15.27
C PHE A 30 -21.06 -0.61 15.64
N GLY A 31 -21.29 0.63 16.07
CA GLY A 31 -22.63 1.17 16.32
C GLY A 31 -23.52 1.20 15.07
N GLU A 32 -22.93 1.36 13.89
CA GLU A 32 -23.58 1.30 12.57
C GLU A 32 -23.64 -0.14 12.01
N GLN A 33 -23.51 -1.17 12.86
CA GLN A 33 -23.61 -2.60 12.52
C GLN A 33 -22.52 -3.14 11.59
N TRP A 34 -21.39 -2.43 11.46
CA TRP A 34 -20.20 -3.04 10.88
C TRP A 34 -19.69 -4.14 11.80
N THR A 35 -19.07 -5.16 11.22
CA THR A 35 -18.64 -6.34 11.98
C THR A 35 -17.16 -6.59 11.82
N TYR A 36 -16.54 -7.14 12.87
CA TYR A 36 -15.15 -7.56 12.82
C TYR A 36 -14.95 -8.63 11.72
N ARG A 37 -13.94 -8.43 10.88
CA ARG A 37 -13.56 -9.40 9.86
C ARG A 37 -12.75 -10.55 10.48
N VAL A 38 -13.45 -11.64 10.77
CA VAL A 38 -12.89 -12.89 11.25
C VAL A 38 -11.92 -13.48 10.22
N SER A 39 -10.81 -14.05 10.70
CA SER A 39 -9.86 -14.82 9.89
C SER A 39 -9.29 -15.99 10.71
N GLU A 40 -8.64 -16.96 10.04
CA GLU A 40 -8.02 -18.11 10.73
C GLU A 40 -6.98 -17.67 11.77
N ASP A 41 -6.15 -16.67 11.43
CA ASP A 41 -5.11 -16.14 12.32
C ASP A 41 -5.69 -15.33 13.50
N TRP A 42 -6.86 -14.70 13.30
CA TRP A 42 -7.52 -13.86 14.29
C TRP A 42 -9.03 -14.10 14.29
N PRO A 43 -9.51 -15.15 14.97
CA PRO A 43 -10.93 -15.50 15.00
C PRO A 43 -11.78 -14.51 15.81
N SER A 44 -11.15 -13.74 16.71
CA SER A 44 -11.78 -12.72 17.53
C SER A 44 -10.82 -11.54 17.77
N PRO A 45 -11.34 -10.37 18.20
CA PRO A 45 -10.51 -9.31 18.77
C PRO A 45 -9.68 -9.82 19.95
N GLY A 46 -8.56 -9.14 20.22
CA GLY A 46 -7.69 -9.46 21.35
C GLY A 46 -8.17 -8.83 22.67
N GLY A 47 -7.46 -9.14 23.75
CA GLY A 47 -7.68 -8.57 25.08
C GLY A 47 -6.48 -7.78 25.61
N ALA A 48 -6.60 -7.28 26.84
CA ALA A 48 -5.53 -6.56 27.54
C ALA A 48 -4.22 -7.36 27.59
N ASP A 49 -4.31 -8.67 27.82
CA ASP A 49 -3.15 -9.56 27.95
C ASP A 49 -2.59 -10.08 26.59
N THR A 50 -3.28 -9.81 25.48
CA THR A 50 -2.81 -10.25 24.15
C THR A 50 -1.65 -9.38 23.71
N PRO A 51 -0.43 -9.90 23.44
CA PRO A 51 0.70 -9.07 23.02
C PRO A 51 0.42 -8.27 21.74
N ASP A 52 0.98 -7.06 21.61
CA ASP A 52 0.69 -6.16 20.47
C ASP A 52 0.91 -6.82 19.10
N HIS A 53 1.99 -7.59 18.94
CA HIS A 53 2.30 -8.30 17.69
C HIS A 53 1.35 -9.47 17.36
N LYS A 54 0.46 -9.83 18.29
CA LYS A 54 -0.59 -10.84 18.12
C LYS A 54 -1.99 -10.24 18.00
N LEU A 55 -2.14 -8.94 18.22
CA LEU A 55 -3.43 -8.28 18.05
C LEU A 55 -3.80 -8.17 16.56
N PRO A 56 -5.09 -8.30 16.21
CA PRO A 56 -5.55 -8.04 14.85
C PRO A 56 -5.50 -6.54 14.54
N ALA A 57 -5.25 -6.21 13.28
CA ALA A 57 -5.55 -4.86 12.78
C ALA A 57 -7.07 -4.62 12.77
N VAL A 58 -7.50 -3.36 12.84
CA VAL A 58 -8.91 -3.02 12.66
C VAL A 58 -9.31 -3.30 11.23
N ARG A 59 -10.03 -4.41 11.01
CA ARG A 59 -10.63 -4.79 9.73
C ARG A 59 -12.11 -5.03 9.91
N LEU A 60 -12.94 -4.22 9.23
CA LEU A 60 -14.39 -4.23 9.43
C LEU A 60 -15.13 -4.45 8.12
N ASN A 61 -16.08 -5.36 8.14
CA ASN A 61 -17.02 -5.61 7.05
C ASN A 61 -18.24 -4.68 7.19
N PRO A 62 -18.77 -4.12 6.10
CA PRO A 62 -20.00 -3.35 6.13
C PRO A 62 -21.22 -4.22 6.47
N PRO A 63 -22.34 -3.62 6.91
CA PRO A 63 -23.58 -4.34 7.12
C PRO A 63 -24.04 -5.08 5.86
N GLY A 64 -24.31 -6.37 5.99
CA GLY A 64 -24.86 -7.20 4.91
C GLY A 64 -23.88 -7.64 3.82
N SER A 65 -22.57 -7.39 3.96
CA SER A 65 -21.58 -7.82 2.98
C SER A 65 -20.27 -8.27 3.63
N THR A 66 -19.73 -9.40 3.18
CA THR A 66 -18.37 -9.88 3.52
C THR A 66 -17.42 -9.85 2.32
N ASP A 67 -17.85 -9.28 1.20
CA ASP A 67 -17.10 -9.24 -0.06
C ASP A 67 -15.97 -8.23 -0.03
N TRP A 68 -16.09 -7.20 0.81
CA TRP A 68 -15.08 -6.18 1.02
C TRP A 68 -15.04 -5.69 2.46
N PHE A 69 -13.93 -5.07 2.86
CA PHE A 69 -13.73 -4.54 4.21
C PHE A 69 -12.92 -3.23 4.19
N VAL A 70 -13.01 -2.47 5.27
CA VAL A 70 -12.09 -1.36 5.56
C VAL A 70 -11.00 -1.83 6.51
N GLU A 71 -9.76 -1.39 6.30
CA GLU A 71 -8.64 -1.54 7.22
C GLU A 71 -8.17 -0.17 7.69
N LEU A 72 -7.99 0.03 9.00
CA LEU A 72 -7.45 1.29 9.52
C LEU A 72 -5.93 1.19 9.69
N LEU A 73 -5.22 2.22 9.25
CA LEU A 73 -3.76 2.37 9.36
C LEU A 73 -3.40 3.81 9.70
N THR A 74 -2.13 4.08 10.01
CA THR A 74 -1.62 5.43 10.25
C THR A 74 -0.22 5.63 9.69
N VAL A 75 0.19 6.89 9.57
CA VAL A 75 1.53 7.28 9.12
C VAL A 75 2.59 6.94 10.18
N PRO A 76 3.88 6.83 9.82
CA PRO A 76 4.95 6.66 10.81
C PRO A 76 5.05 7.89 11.73
N GLU A 77 5.54 7.69 12.95
CA GLU A 77 5.72 8.80 13.90
C GLU A 77 6.85 9.74 13.48
N SER A 78 7.93 9.17 12.95
CA SER A 78 9.04 9.91 12.37
C SER A 78 9.36 9.40 10.97
N PRO A 79 9.88 10.28 10.09
CA PRO A 79 10.53 9.85 8.87
C PRO A 79 11.66 8.85 9.12
N ALA A 80 12.23 8.69 10.30
CA ALA A 80 13.23 7.64 10.56
C ALA A 80 12.62 6.24 10.79
N ASP A 81 11.31 6.16 11.06
CA ASP A 81 10.62 4.92 11.43
C ASP A 81 10.29 4.08 10.19
N ARG A 82 11.29 3.34 9.70
CA ARG A 82 11.17 2.51 8.48
C ARG A 82 10.52 1.14 8.74
N LYS A 83 10.41 0.72 9.99
CA LYS A 83 9.89 -0.61 10.34
C LYS A 83 8.39 -0.55 10.56
N ARG A 84 7.73 -1.69 10.34
CA ARG A 84 6.33 -1.87 10.73
C ARG A 84 6.16 -1.63 12.22
N GLN A 85 5.30 -0.69 12.58
CA GLN A 85 4.93 -0.37 13.95
C GLN A 85 3.48 -0.78 14.22
N PHE A 86 3.21 -1.17 15.46
CA PHE A 86 1.89 -1.53 15.93
C PHE A 86 1.55 -0.69 17.16
N SER A 87 0.54 0.17 17.04
CA SER A 87 0.02 0.92 18.18
C SER A 87 -1.25 0.25 18.67
N ARG A 88 -1.29 -0.19 19.93
CA ARG A 88 -2.50 -0.77 20.53
C ARG A 88 -3.66 0.22 20.48
N LEU A 89 -4.82 -0.29 20.12
CA LEU A 89 -6.09 0.42 20.08
C LEU A 89 -7.12 -0.33 20.93
N GLU A 90 -7.60 0.31 21.99
CA GLU A 90 -8.59 -0.27 22.89
C GLU A 90 -9.99 0.22 22.56
N THR A 91 -10.90 -0.71 22.32
CA THR A 91 -12.30 -0.46 21.95
C THR A 91 -13.25 -1.27 22.83
N THR A 92 -14.56 -0.98 22.77
CA THR A 92 -15.60 -1.75 23.45
C THR A 92 -15.70 -3.19 22.94
N ALA A 93 -15.30 -3.45 21.69
CA ALA A 93 -15.29 -4.78 21.09
C ALA A 93 -14.01 -5.59 21.39
N GLY A 94 -13.01 -4.98 22.04
CA GLY A 94 -11.72 -5.60 22.35
C GLY A 94 -10.53 -4.75 21.93
N HIS A 95 -9.34 -5.37 21.91
CA HIS A 95 -8.08 -4.73 21.56
C HIS A 95 -7.68 -5.07 20.13
N PHE A 96 -7.18 -4.06 19.43
CA PHE A 96 -6.67 -4.11 18.06
C PHE A 96 -5.30 -3.43 17.99
N VAL A 97 -4.69 -3.46 16.81
CA VAL A 97 -3.56 -2.59 16.47
C VAL A 97 -3.91 -1.65 15.33
N LEU A 98 -3.35 -0.45 15.41
CA LEU A 98 -3.27 0.49 14.31
C LEU A 98 -1.86 0.36 13.68
N PRO A 99 -1.74 -0.34 12.54
CA PRO A 99 -0.45 -0.55 11.88
C PRO A 99 0.05 0.74 11.21
N SER A 100 1.37 0.86 11.13
CA SER A 100 2.09 1.89 10.39
C SER A 100 3.30 1.29 9.68
N TYR A 101 3.65 1.81 8.50
CA TYR A 101 4.76 1.35 7.66
C TYR A 101 5.59 2.54 7.17
N GLY A 102 6.85 2.28 6.81
CA GLY A 102 7.89 3.31 6.73
C GLY A 102 7.68 4.42 5.71
N PHE A 103 6.88 4.17 4.68
CA PHE A 103 6.61 5.13 3.60
C PHE A 103 5.13 5.54 3.52
N LEU A 104 4.31 5.24 4.53
CA LEU A 104 2.89 5.63 4.55
C LEU A 104 2.65 7.15 4.69
N SER A 105 3.68 7.96 4.96
CA SER A 105 3.57 9.41 4.87
C SER A 105 3.54 9.94 3.43
N ILE A 106 3.95 9.14 2.44
CA ILE A 106 3.96 9.55 1.03
C ILE A 106 2.53 9.71 0.47
N PRO A 107 1.60 8.74 0.67
CA PRO A 107 0.20 8.88 0.23
C PRO A 107 -0.57 10.07 0.82
N GLU A 108 -0.11 10.64 1.94
CA GLU A 108 -0.68 11.85 2.55
C GLU A 108 -0.33 13.13 1.77
N TYR A 109 0.62 13.08 0.84
CA TYR A 109 1.02 14.27 0.10
C TYR A 109 -0.04 14.67 -0.95
N HIS A 110 -0.74 15.78 -0.68
CA HIS A 110 -1.77 16.39 -1.54
C HIS A 110 -2.81 15.38 -2.06
N PRO A 111 -3.54 14.67 -1.18
CA PRO A 111 -4.49 13.66 -1.59
C PRO A 111 -5.71 14.33 -2.25
N ILE A 112 -6.43 13.58 -3.07
CA ILE A 112 -7.54 14.10 -3.86
C ILE A 112 -8.77 14.25 -2.94
N PRO A 113 -9.30 15.47 -2.74
CA PRO A 113 -10.50 15.65 -1.94
C PRO A 113 -11.72 15.03 -2.63
N THR A 114 -12.68 14.57 -1.82
CA THR A 114 -13.97 14.10 -2.30
C THR A 114 -15.10 14.86 -1.60
N ASP A 115 -16.29 14.85 -2.20
CA ASP A 115 -17.49 15.45 -1.61
C ASP A 115 -17.92 14.80 -0.28
N PHE A 116 -17.35 13.64 0.05
CA PHE A 116 -17.63 12.89 1.28
C PHE A 116 -16.67 13.21 2.42
N ALA A 117 -15.83 14.24 2.29
CA ALA A 117 -14.80 14.62 3.26
C ALA A 117 -13.80 13.50 3.60
N ILE A 118 -13.70 12.49 2.73
CA ILE A 118 -12.59 11.54 2.67
C ILE A 118 -11.67 11.93 1.52
N PHE A 119 -10.39 11.62 1.66
CA PHE A 119 -9.40 11.93 0.65
C PHE A 119 -8.89 10.64 0.01
N ILE A 120 -8.62 10.69 -1.29
CA ILE A 120 -8.11 9.55 -2.06
C ILE A 120 -6.61 9.75 -2.26
N ALA A 121 -5.82 8.75 -1.85
CA ALA A 121 -4.39 8.73 -2.10
C ALA A 121 -4.10 8.79 -3.62
N ARG A 122 -3.15 9.63 -4.00
CA ARG A 122 -2.71 9.78 -5.38
C ARG A 122 -2.03 8.50 -5.88
N PRO A 123 -2.38 7.95 -7.06
CA PRO A 123 -1.78 6.72 -7.58
C PRO A 123 -0.25 6.80 -7.70
N GLU A 124 0.28 7.95 -8.12
CA GLU A 124 1.73 8.19 -8.20
C GLU A 124 2.43 8.13 -6.83
N MET A 125 1.76 8.58 -5.76
CA MET A 125 2.29 8.52 -4.39
C MET A 125 2.27 7.08 -3.86
N MET A 126 1.22 6.34 -4.17
CA MET A 126 1.13 4.91 -3.86
C MET A 126 2.20 4.10 -4.59
N ALA A 127 2.44 4.39 -5.87
CA ALA A 127 3.50 3.75 -6.64
C ALA A 127 4.89 4.00 -6.03
N LEU A 128 5.20 5.25 -5.65
CA LEU A 128 6.45 5.60 -4.97
C LEU A 128 6.62 4.86 -3.64
N ALA A 129 5.58 4.84 -2.81
CA ALA A 129 5.62 4.16 -1.51
C ALA A 129 5.91 2.66 -1.67
N HIS A 130 5.29 2.00 -2.64
CA HIS A 130 5.53 0.58 -2.92
C HIS A 130 6.95 0.31 -3.49
N LEU A 131 7.47 1.18 -4.35
CA LEU A 131 8.84 1.07 -4.86
C LEU A 131 9.87 1.19 -3.73
N LEU A 132 9.69 2.14 -2.82
CA LEU A 132 10.61 2.37 -1.70
C LEU A 132 10.51 1.31 -0.60
N GLU A 133 9.32 0.73 -0.37
CA GLU A 133 9.14 -0.37 0.58
C GLU A 133 9.85 -1.65 0.11
N HIS A 134 9.97 -1.85 -1.20
CA HIS A 134 10.53 -3.06 -1.81
C HIS A 134 11.75 -2.78 -2.69
N PRO A 135 12.89 -2.33 -2.12
CA PRO A 135 14.13 -2.13 -2.88
C PRO A 135 14.78 -3.45 -3.31
N VAL A 136 14.28 -4.58 -2.79
CA VAL A 136 14.67 -5.95 -3.14
C VAL A 136 13.44 -6.85 -3.14
N ILE A 137 13.50 -7.98 -3.85
CA ILE A 137 12.48 -9.03 -3.78
C ILE A 137 12.62 -9.77 -2.44
N GLY A 138 11.68 -9.50 -1.52
CA GLY A 138 11.65 -10.10 -0.19
C GLY A 138 11.09 -11.51 -0.19
N THR A 139 11.41 -12.31 0.84
CA THR A 139 10.91 -13.69 0.99
C THR A 139 9.55 -13.77 1.71
N GLN A 140 9.09 -12.67 2.29
CA GLN A 140 7.82 -12.65 3.04
C GLN A 140 6.63 -12.81 2.09
N THR A 141 5.72 -13.72 2.46
CA THR A 141 4.46 -13.96 1.73
C THR A 141 3.28 -13.24 2.36
N MET A 142 2.22 -13.07 1.57
CA MET A 142 0.92 -12.60 2.08
C MET A 142 0.23 -13.68 2.91
N SER A 143 -0.59 -13.27 3.88
CA SER A 143 -1.46 -14.19 4.64
C SER A 143 -2.74 -14.58 3.91
N THR A 144 -3.08 -13.92 2.80
CA THR A 144 -4.30 -14.18 2.03
C THR A 144 -3.98 -14.44 0.58
N LYS A 145 -4.73 -15.36 -0.02
CA LYS A 145 -4.62 -15.70 -1.44
C LYS A 145 -5.14 -14.59 -2.35
N ILE A 146 -4.54 -14.48 -3.53
CA ILE A 146 -5.01 -13.69 -4.67
C ILE A 146 -5.17 -14.67 -5.83
N GLY A 147 -6.35 -14.76 -6.45
CA GLY A 147 -6.61 -15.75 -7.50
C GLY A 147 -6.24 -17.19 -7.10
N GLY A 148 -6.45 -17.57 -5.83
CA GLY A 148 -6.09 -18.88 -5.30
C GLY A 148 -4.62 -19.10 -4.90
N GLN A 149 -3.72 -18.14 -5.15
CA GLN A 149 -2.29 -18.26 -4.87
C GLN A 149 -1.82 -17.37 -3.73
N ILE A 150 -0.88 -17.86 -2.92
CA ILE A 150 -0.14 -17.05 -1.94
C ILE A 150 1.06 -16.46 -2.65
N LEU A 151 1.16 -15.13 -2.70
CA LEU A 151 2.24 -14.41 -3.39
C LEU A 151 3.24 -13.84 -2.38
N LYS A 152 4.47 -13.58 -2.84
CA LYS A 152 5.40 -12.71 -2.09
C LYS A 152 4.82 -11.30 -1.98
N ARG A 153 5.00 -10.66 -0.82
CA ARG A 153 4.51 -9.29 -0.56
C ARG A 153 5.13 -8.30 -1.55
N SER A 154 6.43 -8.41 -1.79
CA SER A 154 7.14 -7.58 -2.77
C SER A 154 6.55 -7.71 -4.17
N ASN A 155 6.19 -8.93 -4.59
CA ASN A 155 5.63 -9.17 -5.92
C ASN A 155 4.24 -8.56 -6.05
N LYS A 156 3.39 -8.71 -5.02
CA LYS A 156 2.07 -8.07 -5.00
C LYS A 156 2.15 -6.54 -5.01
N ASP A 157 3.06 -5.95 -4.24
CA ASP A 157 3.18 -4.48 -4.18
C ASP A 157 3.88 -3.89 -5.42
N LEU A 158 4.94 -4.51 -5.95
CA LEU A 158 5.55 -4.12 -7.23
C LEU A 158 4.58 -4.34 -8.41
N GLY A 159 3.73 -5.37 -8.34
CA GLY A 159 2.63 -5.55 -9.29
C GLY A 159 1.60 -4.42 -9.24
N ARG A 160 1.29 -3.89 -8.05
CA ARG A 160 0.46 -2.67 -7.93
C ARG A 160 1.13 -1.47 -8.63
N VAL A 161 2.46 -1.31 -8.53
CA VAL A 161 3.19 -0.25 -9.25
C VAL A 161 2.99 -0.37 -10.76
N LEU A 162 3.20 -1.56 -11.34
CA LEU A 162 3.01 -1.78 -12.78
C LEU A 162 1.55 -1.62 -13.21
N ALA A 163 0.61 -2.07 -12.37
CA ALA A 163 -0.80 -1.86 -12.64
C ALA A 163 -1.14 -0.36 -12.68
N ILE A 164 -0.74 0.41 -11.67
CA ILE A 164 -0.95 1.86 -11.64
C ILE A 164 -0.32 2.53 -12.87
N ALA A 165 0.92 2.19 -13.21
CA ALA A 165 1.60 2.75 -14.38
C ALA A 165 0.89 2.40 -15.70
N ARG A 166 0.30 1.21 -15.81
CA ARG A 166 -0.50 0.81 -16.98
C ARG A 166 -1.82 1.57 -17.08
N LEU A 167 -2.44 1.86 -15.93
CA LEU A 167 -3.71 2.58 -15.87
C LEU A 167 -3.54 4.09 -16.05
N GLY A 168 -2.37 4.62 -15.69
CA GLY A 168 -1.96 5.97 -16.05
C GLY A 168 -1.76 6.13 -17.55
N ASP A 169 -2.02 7.32 -18.07
CA ASP A 169 -1.56 7.69 -19.40
C ASP A 169 -0.10 8.17 -19.36
N GLY A 170 0.58 8.19 -20.52
CA GLY A 170 1.98 8.60 -20.62
C GLY A 170 2.26 9.97 -19.99
N PRO A 171 1.51 11.03 -20.35
CA PRO A 171 1.68 12.35 -19.76
C PRO A 171 1.50 12.39 -18.23
N SER A 172 0.64 11.53 -17.66
CA SER A 172 0.52 11.42 -16.20
C SER A 172 1.80 10.86 -15.59
N VAL A 173 2.36 9.78 -16.16
CA VAL A 173 3.57 9.11 -15.64
C VAL A 173 4.82 9.98 -15.76
N GLU A 174 4.98 10.72 -16.86
CA GLU A 174 6.12 11.63 -17.09
C GLU A 174 6.24 12.75 -16.04
N ASN A 175 5.13 13.09 -15.37
CA ASN A 175 5.11 14.11 -14.31
C ASN A 175 5.44 13.55 -12.91
N TRP A 176 5.46 12.22 -12.74
CA TRP A 176 5.74 11.58 -11.45
C TRP A 176 7.10 11.97 -10.85
N PRO A 177 8.22 12.06 -11.60
CA PRO A 177 9.53 12.41 -11.03
C PRO A 177 9.55 13.70 -10.23
N VAL A 178 8.85 14.74 -10.72
CA VAL A 178 8.80 16.04 -10.06
C VAL A 178 8.01 15.94 -8.77
N LEU A 179 6.82 15.32 -8.82
CA LEU A 179 5.98 15.11 -7.65
C LEU A 179 6.66 14.23 -6.60
N TRP A 180 7.35 13.17 -7.03
CA TRP A 180 8.13 12.28 -6.17
C TRP A 180 9.27 13.02 -5.47
N LYS A 181 9.97 13.90 -6.18
CA LYS A 181 10.98 14.76 -5.57
C LYS A 181 10.39 15.66 -4.49
N GLU A 182 9.30 16.34 -4.79
CA GLU A 182 8.65 17.26 -3.85
C GLU A 182 8.23 16.55 -2.56
N VAL A 183 7.55 15.40 -2.66
CA VAL A 183 7.14 14.64 -1.48
C VAL A 183 8.34 14.10 -0.71
N LEU A 184 9.39 13.60 -1.39
CA LEU A 184 10.54 13.07 -0.67
C LEU A 184 11.34 14.19 0.03
N GLN A 185 11.48 15.35 -0.59
CA GLN A 185 12.11 16.53 0.04
C GLN A 185 11.31 16.99 1.25
N ASN A 186 9.98 17.03 1.14
CA ASN A 186 9.10 17.43 2.24
C ASN A 186 9.15 16.43 3.41
N ASN A 187 9.06 15.13 3.12
CA ASN A 187 8.89 14.11 4.16
C ASN A 187 10.21 13.59 4.73
N PHE A 188 11.30 13.59 3.96
CA PHE A 188 12.55 12.92 4.34
C PHE A 188 13.77 13.84 4.33
N GLY A 189 13.59 15.14 4.07
CA GLY A 189 14.66 16.12 4.09
C GLY A 189 15.85 15.66 3.26
N ASP A 190 17.07 15.75 3.78
CA ASP A 190 18.30 15.43 3.05
C ASP A 190 18.41 13.96 2.58
N GLU A 191 17.64 13.02 3.18
CA GLU A 191 17.64 11.62 2.77
C GLU A 191 17.01 11.41 1.38
N TRP A 192 16.23 12.39 0.88
CA TRP A 192 15.47 12.27 -0.36
C TRP A 192 16.31 11.76 -1.55
N ARG A 193 17.56 12.20 -1.67
CA ARG A 193 18.48 11.78 -2.74
C ARG A 193 18.84 10.30 -2.65
N SER A 194 19.15 9.83 -1.44
CA SER A 194 19.48 8.42 -1.19
C SER A 194 18.31 7.50 -1.49
N LEU A 195 17.09 7.92 -1.14
CA LEU A 195 15.86 7.20 -1.45
C LEU A 195 15.58 7.18 -2.96
N ALA A 196 15.70 8.34 -3.63
CA ALA A 196 15.50 8.45 -5.07
C ALA A 196 16.45 7.53 -5.87
N LEU A 197 17.74 7.48 -5.50
CA LEU A 197 18.73 6.63 -6.18
C LEU A 197 18.47 5.11 -6.04
N LYS A 198 17.60 4.69 -5.11
CA LYS A 198 17.28 3.28 -4.85
C LYS A 198 15.86 2.90 -5.30
N VAL A 199 15.05 3.86 -5.73
CA VAL A 199 13.63 3.67 -6.01
C VAL A 199 13.35 2.56 -7.04
N GLY A 200 14.22 2.40 -8.04
CA GLY A 200 14.07 1.37 -9.07
C GLY A 200 14.68 0.01 -8.73
N ALA A 201 15.35 -0.16 -7.59
CA ALA A 201 16.20 -1.32 -7.33
C ALA A 201 15.43 -2.65 -7.37
N GLY A 202 14.30 -2.74 -6.67
CA GLY A 202 13.47 -3.96 -6.64
C GLY A 202 12.85 -4.27 -8.00
N MET A 203 12.42 -3.24 -8.74
CA MET A 203 11.88 -3.41 -10.09
C MET A 203 12.95 -3.90 -11.07
N ARG A 204 14.20 -3.41 -10.97
CA ARG A 204 15.31 -3.92 -11.79
C ARG A 204 15.62 -5.37 -11.46
N GLN A 205 15.64 -5.73 -10.18
CA GLN A 205 15.81 -7.11 -9.75
C GLN A 205 14.71 -8.01 -10.32
N LEU A 206 13.45 -7.59 -10.22
CA LEU A 206 12.28 -8.31 -10.72
C LEU A 206 12.38 -8.65 -12.21
N LEU A 207 12.89 -7.73 -13.03
CA LEU A 207 12.97 -7.91 -14.49
C LEU A 207 14.13 -8.78 -14.95
N THR A 208 15.03 -9.20 -14.06
CA THR A 208 16.14 -10.09 -14.44
C THR A 208 15.64 -11.49 -14.80
N PRO A 209 16.28 -12.21 -15.74
CA PRO A 209 15.88 -13.57 -16.11
C PRO A 209 15.83 -14.56 -14.95
N ALA A 210 16.67 -14.35 -13.92
CA ALA A 210 16.70 -15.21 -12.74
C ALA A 210 15.41 -15.10 -11.88
N ASN A 211 14.67 -14.01 -11.99
CA ASN A 211 13.44 -13.74 -11.22
C ASN A 211 12.18 -13.88 -12.08
N GLU A 212 12.23 -14.67 -13.16
CA GLU A 212 11.04 -14.98 -13.97
C GLU A 212 9.86 -15.50 -13.12
N PRO A 213 10.05 -16.43 -12.15
CA PRO A 213 8.94 -16.87 -11.30
C PRO A 213 8.29 -15.74 -10.51
N ASP A 214 9.08 -14.77 -10.03
CA ASP A 214 8.56 -13.58 -9.33
C ASP A 214 7.77 -12.67 -10.28
N PHE A 215 8.22 -12.54 -11.52
CA PHE A 215 7.49 -11.78 -12.53
C PHE A 215 6.17 -12.45 -12.94
N GLN A 216 6.09 -13.78 -12.91
CA GLN A 216 4.83 -14.51 -13.06
C GLN A 216 3.86 -14.21 -11.91
N GLU A 217 4.33 -14.18 -10.65
CA GLU A 217 3.50 -13.78 -9.50
C GLU A 217 2.99 -12.34 -9.65
N VAL A 218 3.82 -11.43 -10.16
CA VAL A 218 3.43 -10.05 -10.47
C VAL A 218 2.29 -10.01 -11.48
N ARG A 219 2.39 -10.77 -12.59
CA ARG A 219 1.31 -10.87 -13.59
C ARG A 219 0.03 -11.41 -12.97
N HIS A 220 0.13 -12.48 -12.18
CA HIS A 220 -1.00 -13.08 -11.48
C HIS A 220 -1.67 -12.07 -10.54
N SER A 221 -0.88 -11.29 -9.80
CA SER A 221 -1.40 -10.23 -8.92
C SER A 221 -2.17 -9.14 -9.68
N CYS A 222 -1.74 -8.83 -10.91
CA CYS A 222 -2.41 -7.86 -11.78
C CYS A 222 -3.73 -8.41 -12.32
N GLU A 223 -3.71 -9.64 -12.83
CA GLU A 223 -4.85 -10.35 -13.41
C GLU A 223 -5.99 -10.53 -12.41
N TYR A 224 -5.69 -10.85 -11.15
CA TYR A 224 -6.69 -11.02 -10.10
C TYR A 224 -6.83 -9.81 -9.19
N GLY A 225 -6.30 -8.66 -9.62
CA GLY A 225 -6.27 -7.41 -8.86
C GLY A 225 -6.74 -6.22 -9.69
N LEU A 226 -5.94 -5.14 -9.69
CA LEU A 226 -6.31 -3.86 -10.29
C LEU A 226 -6.61 -3.94 -11.79
N LEU A 227 -6.07 -4.94 -12.50
CA LEU A 227 -6.24 -5.14 -13.93
C LEU A 227 -7.20 -6.28 -14.27
N VAL A 228 -8.04 -6.74 -13.33
CA VAL A 228 -8.98 -7.86 -13.56
C VAL A 228 -9.93 -7.65 -14.74
N SER A 229 -10.33 -6.41 -15.00
CA SER A 229 -11.18 -6.07 -16.15
C SER A 229 -10.45 -6.17 -17.49
N GLN A 230 -9.11 -6.15 -17.50
CA GLN A 230 -8.27 -6.25 -18.68
C GLN A 230 -6.90 -6.86 -18.32
N PRO A 231 -6.84 -8.17 -18.03
CA PRO A 231 -5.63 -8.82 -17.56
C PRO A 231 -4.49 -8.67 -18.58
N PRO A 232 -3.29 -8.26 -18.14
CA PRO A 232 -2.18 -8.05 -19.06
C PRO A 232 -1.46 -9.36 -19.37
N THR A 233 -0.88 -9.45 -20.57
CA THR A 233 0.14 -10.46 -20.87
C THR A 233 1.48 -10.09 -20.18
N LEU A 234 2.41 -11.06 -20.11
CA LEU A 234 3.76 -10.80 -19.59
C LEU A 234 4.46 -9.72 -20.42
N ASP A 235 4.40 -9.81 -21.75
CA ASP A 235 5.02 -8.83 -22.64
C ASP A 235 4.43 -7.43 -22.45
N GLN A 236 3.12 -7.33 -22.25
CA GLN A 236 2.46 -6.06 -21.93
C GLN A 236 2.92 -5.48 -20.60
N LEU A 237 3.18 -6.32 -19.58
CA LEU A 237 3.75 -5.87 -18.32
C LEU A 237 5.22 -5.48 -18.46
N ARG A 238 6.02 -6.19 -19.25
CA ARG A 238 7.42 -5.80 -19.54
C ARG A 238 7.48 -4.44 -20.22
N ALA A 239 6.70 -4.25 -21.27
CA ALA A 239 6.59 -2.96 -21.96
C ALA A 239 6.06 -1.83 -21.04
N THR A 240 5.24 -2.17 -20.03
CA THR A 240 4.82 -1.20 -19.01
C THR A 240 5.97 -0.87 -18.07
N ALA A 241 6.75 -1.86 -17.64
CA ALA A 241 7.91 -1.64 -16.78
C ALA A 241 9.00 -0.83 -17.49
N GLU A 242 9.28 -1.11 -18.77
CA GLU A 242 10.22 -0.34 -19.59
C GLU A 242 9.83 1.14 -19.68
N ARG A 243 8.55 1.43 -19.96
CA ARG A 243 8.04 2.81 -19.96
C ARG A 243 8.13 3.45 -18.57
N LEU A 244 7.77 2.73 -17.51
CA LEU A 244 7.92 3.23 -16.15
C LEU A 244 9.38 3.61 -15.83
N PHE A 245 10.36 2.85 -16.33
CA PHE A 245 11.77 3.21 -16.19
C PHE A 245 12.12 4.48 -16.93
N GLN A 246 11.75 4.56 -18.21
CA GLN A 246 12.05 5.68 -19.08
C GLN A 246 11.40 6.98 -18.60
N ASP A 247 10.14 6.92 -18.19
CA ASP A 247 9.29 8.09 -17.98
C ASP A 247 9.29 8.56 -16.52
N ALA A 248 9.50 7.65 -15.54
CA ALA A 248 9.43 7.97 -14.12
C ALA A 248 10.70 7.66 -13.32
N ILE A 249 11.17 6.40 -13.32
CA ILE A 249 12.25 5.98 -12.40
C ILE A 249 13.58 6.63 -12.76
N GLU A 250 14.04 6.51 -14.01
CA GLU A 250 15.34 7.06 -14.41
C GLU A 250 15.38 8.59 -14.40
N PRO A 251 14.34 9.32 -14.88
CA PRO A 251 14.28 10.76 -14.72
C PRO A 251 14.33 11.17 -13.24
N PHE A 252 13.64 10.45 -12.35
CA PHE A 252 13.66 10.75 -10.93
C PHE A 252 15.05 10.51 -10.30
N GLU A 253 15.70 9.41 -10.65
CA GLU A 253 17.09 9.15 -10.22
C GLU A 253 18.06 10.22 -10.72
N LYS A 254 17.87 10.75 -11.95
CA LYS A 254 18.67 11.86 -12.49
C LYS A 254 18.49 13.15 -11.70
N LEU A 255 17.29 13.45 -11.22
CA LEU A 255 17.04 14.65 -10.39
C LEU A 255 17.81 14.62 -9.06
N ALA A 256 18.18 13.42 -8.58
CA ALA A 256 18.88 13.22 -7.31
C ALA A 256 20.42 13.18 -7.41
N ARG A 257 20.97 13.14 -8.64
CA ARG A 257 22.41 13.20 -8.92
C ARG A 257 22.89 14.64 -8.97
#